data_AF-A0A7X6BDD7-F1
#
_entry.id   AF-A0A7X6BDD7-F1
#
_cell.length_a   1.000
_cell.length_b   1.000
_cell.length_c   1.000
_cell.angle_alpha   90.00
_cell.angle_beta   90.00
_cell.angle_gamma   90.00
#
_symmetry.space_group_name_H-M   'P 1'
#
loop_
_entity.id
_entity.type
_entity.pdbx_description
1 polymer ?
#
loop_
_entity_poly.entity_id
_entity_poly.type
_entity_poly.pdbx_seq_one_letter_code
_entity_poly.pdbx_strand_id
1 'polypeptide(L)'
;MAIEIASARALAEAHARGCLRSVAGNRDAYLREEHAEAPNCWFFFRAKDISVPPEQSLLADWAYAVSRWGDVRMIVDLSGDVEALSRYLFEMSGFFERSRDNVPM
;
A
#
# COMPACT_ATOMS: atom_id res chain seq x y z
N MET A 1 3.55 5.51 -18.66
CA MET A 1 2.09 5.68 -18.70
C MET A 1 1.58 5.66 -17.28
N ALA A 2 0.66 6.56 -16.90
CA ALA A 2 0.08 6.53 -15.55
C ALA A 2 -1.00 5.45 -15.46
N ILE A 3 -1.08 4.75 -14.33
CA ILE A 3 -2.14 3.79 -14.04
C ILE A 3 -3.29 4.48 -13.31
N GLU A 4 -4.48 3.91 -13.42
CA GLU A 4 -5.67 4.35 -12.68
C GLU A 4 -5.75 3.68 -11.31
N ILE A 5 -6.54 4.27 -10.41
CA ILE A 5 -6.70 3.76 -9.05
C ILE A 5 -7.19 2.31 -9.00
N ALA A 6 -8.04 1.88 -9.94
CA ALA A 6 -8.51 0.50 -10.02
C ALA A 6 -7.35 -0.47 -10.29
N SER A 7 -6.43 -0.10 -11.17
CA SER A 7 -5.20 -0.88 -11.45
C SER A 7 -4.26 -0.84 -10.25
N ALA A 8 -4.10 0.31 -9.61
CA ALA A 8 -3.28 0.45 -8.40
C ALA A 8 -3.79 -0.43 -7.26
N ARG A 9 -5.11 -0.44 -7.03
CA ARG A 9 -5.77 -1.31 -6.05
C ARG A 9 -5.58 -2.78 -6.38
N ALA A 10 -5.69 -3.18 -7.66
CA ALA A 10 -5.44 -4.55 -8.07
C ALA A 10 -4.00 -5.00 -7.78
N LEU A 11 -3.01 -4.12 -8.01
CA LEU A 11 -1.62 -4.38 -7.67
C LEU A 11 -1.43 -4.54 -6.15
N ALA A 12 -1.99 -3.63 -5.36
CA ALA A 12 -1.94 -3.71 -3.91
C ALA A 12 -2.61 -5.00 -3.40
N GLU A 13 -3.77 -5.38 -3.93
CA GLU A 13 -4.47 -6.60 -3.54
C GLU A 13 -3.71 -7.87 -3.91
N ALA A 14 -3.05 -7.90 -5.07
CA ALA A 14 -2.20 -9.03 -5.44
C ALA A 14 -1.04 -9.21 -4.45
N HIS A 15 -0.40 -8.11 -4.04
CA HIS A 15 0.63 -8.11 -2.99
C HIS A 15 0.06 -8.53 -1.64
N ALA A 16 -1.06 -7.96 -1.23
CA ALA A 16 -1.74 -8.27 0.04
C ALA A 16 -2.13 -9.73 0.13
N ARG A 17 -2.70 -10.30 -0.94
CA ARG A 17 -2.99 -11.72 -1.06
C ARG A 17 -1.73 -12.58 -0.92
N GLY A 18 -0.64 -12.21 -1.59
CA GLY A 18 0.63 -12.94 -1.50
C GLY A 18 1.15 -13.03 -0.06
N CYS A 19 1.00 -11.97 0.72
CA CYS A 19 1.50 -11.91 2.09
C CYS A 19 0.52 -12.46 3.14
N LEU A 20 -0.78 -12.23 2.97
CA LEU A 20 -1.79 -12.46 4.01
C LEU A 20 -2.61 -13.73 3.80
N ARG A 21 -2.51 -14.40 2.65
CA ARG A 21 -3.30 -15.62 2.37
C ARG A 21 -3.04 -16.75 3.36
N SER A 22 -1.82 -16.89 3.88
CA SER A 22 -1.49 -17.93 4.87
C SER A 22 -2.21 -17.73 6.20
N VAL A 23 -2.52 -16.47 6.56
CA VAL A 23 -3.14 -16.12 7.85
C VAL A 23 -4.63 -15.86 7.75
N ALA A 24 -5.10 -15.28 6.64
CA ALA A 24 -6.49 -14.89 6.43
C ALA A 24 -7.27 -15.86 5.51
N GLY A 25 -6.63 -16.92 5.01
CA GLY A 25 -7.23 -17.84 4.06
C GLY A 25 -7.49 -17.20 2.69
N ASN A 26 -8.39 -17.81 1.91
CA ASN A 26 -8.81 -17.27 0.62
C ASN A 26 -10.02 -16.35 0.84
N ARG A 27 -9.89 -15.08 0.44
CA ARG A 27 -10.94 -14.07 0.60
C ARG A 27 -11.00 -13.12 -0.59
N ASP A 28 -12.13 -12.44 -0.71
CA ASP A 28 -12.41 -11.56 -1.83
C ASP A 28 -11.57 -10.26 -1.77
N ALA A 29 -11.34 -9.72 -0.57
CA ALA A 29 -10.55 -8.51 -0.35
C ALA A 29 -9.64 -8.63 0.88
N TYR A 30 -8.37 -8.24 0.74
CA TYR A 30 -7.41 -8.15 1.84
C TYR A 30 -7.19 -6.71 2.30
N LEU A 31 -7.65 -5.74 1.52
CA LEU A 31 -7.52 -4.31 1.79
C LEU A 31 -8.88 -3.69 2.13
N ARG A 32 -8.84 -2.58 2.86
CA ARG A 32 -10.00 -1.73 3.14
C ARG A 32 -10.46 -1.04 1.84
N GLU A 33 -11.69 -0.53 1.82
CA GLU A 33 -12.18 0.28 0.70
C GLU A 33 -11.56 1.68 0.70
N GLU A 34 -11.29 2.22 1.88
CA GLU A 34 -10.63 3.51 2.04
C GLU A 34 -9.17 3.43 1.60
N HIS A 35 -8.71 4.53 1.02
CA HIS A 35 -7.33 4.73 0.57
C HIS A 35 -6.93 6.18 0.84
N ALA A 36 -5.62 6.43 0.90
CA ALA A 36 -5.09 7.79 0.89
C ALA A 36 -4.46 8.08 -0.47
N GLU A 37 -4.58 9.31 -0.95
CA GLU A 37 -4.12 9.70 -2.29
C GLU A 37 -3.24 10.95 -2.24
N ALA A 38 -2.13 10.88 -2.98
CA ALA A 38 -1.28 12.02 -3.31
C ALA A 38 -1.04 12.04 -4.83
N PRO A 39 -0.44 13.12 -5.39
CA PRO A 39 -0.28 13.27 -6.82
C PRO A 39 0.36 12.04 -7.51
N ASN A 40 1.39 11.45 -6.90
CA ASN A 40 2.18 10.38 -7.53
C ASN A 40 1.95 8.98 -6.95
N CYS A 41 1.08 8.82 -5.94
CA CYS A 41 0.84 7.51 -5.35
C CYS A 41 -0.47 7.41 -4.56
N TRP A 42 -0.86 6.17 -4.27
CA TRP A 42 -1.94 5.83 -3.34
C TRP A 42 -1.44 4.91 -2.25
N PHE A 43 -2.01 5.04 -1.06
CA PHE A 43 -1.83 4.08 0.03
C PHE A 43 -3.11 3.27 0.22
N PHE A 44 -2.94 1.95 0.30
CA PHE A 44 -4.02 1.01 0.59
C PHE A 44 -3.74 0.27 1.89
N PHE A 45 -4.75 0.14 2.74
CA PHE A 45 -4.59 -0.37 4.09
C PHE A 45 -5.16 -1.77 4.21
N ARG A 46 -4.54 -2.60 5.06
CA ARG A 46 -5.01 -3.95 5.36
C ARG A 46 -6.40 -3.93 6.02
N ALA A 47 -7.28 -4.84 5.64
CA ALA A 47 -8.58 -5.01 6.27
C ALA A 47 -8.43 -5.28 7.78
N LYS A 48 -9.19 -4.55 8.62
CA LYS A 48 -9.04 -4.57 10.09
C LYS A 48 -9.42 -5.90 10.72
N ASP A 49 -10.23 -6.70 10.03
CA ASP A 49 -10.71 -8.00 10.47
C ASP A 49 -9.67 -9.11 10.27
N ILE A 50 -8.62 -8.85 9.48
CA ILE A 50 -7.46 -9.73 9.41
C ILE A 50 -6.71 -9.57 10.73
N SER A 51 -6.69 -10.61 11.54
CA SER A 51 -5.79 -10.67 12.69
C SER A 51 -4.51 -11.37 12.27
N VAL A 52 -3.36 -10.72 12.47
CA VAL A 52 -2.07 -11.35 12.23
C VAL A 52 -1.48 -11.75 13.58
N PRO A 53 -0.99 -12.99 13.74
CA PRO A 53 -0.43 -13.44 15.01
C PRO A 53 0.69 -12.50 15.49
N PRO A 54 0.87 -12.32 16.83
CA PRO A 54 1.91 -11.47 17.40
C PRO A 54 3.32 -11.79 16.88
N GLU A 55 3.59 -13.06 16.64
CA GLU A 55 4.85 -13.61 16.11
C GLU A 55 5.16 -13.12 14.68
N GLN A 56 4.12 -12.71 13.95
CA GLN A 56 4.18 -12.14 12.60
C GLN A 56 3.77 -10.65 12.61
N SER A 57 3.56 -10.04 13.78
CA SER A 57 3.01 -8.68 13.91
C SER A 57 3.95 -7.59 13.42
N LEU A 58 5.27 -7.79 13.52
CA LEU A 58 6.27 -6.90 12.89
C LEU A 58 6.13 -6.85 11.36
N LEU A 59 5.46 -7.84 10.77
CA LEU A 59 5.12 -7.93 9.35
C LEU A 59 3.63 -7.61 9.10
N ALA A 60 2.86 -7.11 10.07
CA ALA A 60 1.40 -6.98 9.96
C ALA A 60 0.89 -5.56 9.95
N ASP A 61 1.64 -4.64 10.56
CA ASP A 61 1.30 -3.21 10.62
C ASP A 61 1.81 -2.48 9.38
N TRP A 62 1.60 -3.09 8.22
CA TRP A 62 1.94 -2.51 6.94
C TRP A 62 0.72 -2.07 6.14
N ALA A 63 0.97 -1.11 5.26
CA ALA A 63 0.10 -0.69 4.18
C ALA A 63 0.87 -0.83 2.85
N TYR A 64 0.18 -0.61 1.75
CA TYR A 64 0.74 -0.73 0.39
C TYR A 64 0.71 0.62 -0.29
N ALA A 65 1.88 1.17 -0.56
CA ALA A 65 2.05 2.35 -1.39
C ALA A 65 2.21 1.93 -2.85
N VAL A 66 1.36 2.44 -3.73
CA VAL A 66 1.41 2.16 -5.17
C VAL A 66 1.63 3.45 -5.94
N SER A 67 2.68 3.50 -6.76
CA SER A 67 2.98 4.66 -7.60
C SER A 67 1.97 4.77 -8.75
N ARG A 68 1.83 5.98 -9.31
CA ARG A 68 1.12 6.21 -10.57
C ARG A 68 1.73 5.43 -11.74
N TRP A 69 2.89 4.80 -11.59
CA TRP A 69 3.56 4.04 -12.64
C TRP A 69 3.53 2.52 -12.41
N GLY A 70 2.92 2.07 -11.31
CA GLY A 70 2.72 0.65 -11.00
C GLY A 70 3.75 0.04 -10.04
N ASP A 71 4.64 0.84 -9.46
CA ASP A 71 5.56 0.36 -8.43
C ASP A 71 4.82 0.16 -7.12
N VAL A 72 5.01 -0.99 -6.47
CA VAL A 72 4.42 -1.30 -5.17
C VAL A 72 5.50 -1.32 -4.09
N ARG A 73 5.23 -0.67 -2.96
CA ARG A 73 6.07 -0.70 -1.75
C ARG A 73 5.21 -1.05 -0.55
N MET A 74 5.72 -1.95 0.30
CA MET A 74 5.17 -2.12 1.65
C MET A 74 5.71 -0.99 2.52
N ILE A 75 4.81 -0.37 3.29
CA ILE A 75 5.08 0.78 4.14
C ILE A 75 4.43 0.55 5.51
N VAL A 76 4.74 1.34 6.53
CA VAL A 76 4.03 1.26 7.82
C VAL A 76 2.58 1.75 7.66
N ASP A 77 1.63 1.05 8.29
CA ASP A 77 0.24 1.51 8.41
C ASP A 77 0.15 2.64 9.46
N LEU A 78 0.06 3.88 8.97
CA LEU A 78 -0.16 5.08 9.78
C LEU A 78 -1.63 5.52 9.79
N SER A 79 -2.58 4.67 9.41
CA SER A 79 -4.01 5.06 9.33
C SER A 79 -4.64 5.48 10.67
N GLY A 80 -3.97 5.23 11.81
CA GLY A 80 -4.36 5.73 13.12
C GLY A 80 -3.86 7.15 13.46
N ASP A 81 -2.93 7.70 12.69
CA ASP A 81 -2.34 9.03 12.89
C ASP A 81 -2.42 9.83 11.58
N VAL A 82 -3.44 10.68 11.47
CA VAL A 82 -3.75 11.44 10.24
C VAL A 82 -2.61 12.39 9.85
N GLU A 83 -1.95 13.02 10.81
CA GLU A 83 -0.85 13.95 10.53
C GLU A 83 0.38 13.19 10.01
N ALA A 84 0.75 12.10 10.68
CA ALA A 84 1.88 11.27 10.24
C ALA A 84 1.60 10.60 8.89
N LEU A 85 0.37 10.12 8.67
CA LEU A 85 -0.06 9.55 7.40
C LEU A 85 0.05 10.56 6.26
N SER A 86 -0.48 11.76 6.45
CA SER A 86 -0.45 12.82 5.44
C SER A 86 0.99 13.17 5.06
N ARG A 87 1.87 13.40 6.06
CA ARG A 87 3.29 13.67 5.81
C ARG A 87 3.95 12.54 5.01
N TYR A 88 3.75 11.29 5.44
CA TYR A 88 4.40 10.15 4.81
C TYR A 88 3.89 9.90 3.38
N LEU A 89 2.60 10.15 3.14
CA LEU A 89 2.00 10.08 1.81
C LEU A 89 2.67 11.05 0.82
N PHE A 90 2.91 12.29 1.24
CA PHE A 90 3.64 13.27 0.41
C PHE A 90 5.13 12.93 0.25
N GLU A 91 5.80 12.42 1.29
CA GLU A 91 7.18 11.94 1.19
C GLU A 91 7.31 10.82 0.16
N MET A 92 6.41 9.85 0.18
CA MET A 92 6.38 8.74 -0.78
C MET A 92 6.02 9.23 -2.19
N SER A 93 5.12 10.19 -2.32
CA SER A 93 4.81 10.82 -3.61
C SER A 93 6.05 11.43 -4.26
N GLY A 94 6.86 12.17 -3.48
CA GLY A 94 8.13 12.72 -3.97
C GLY A 94 9.20 11.64 -4.23
N PHE A 95 9.22 10.56 -3.43
CA PHE A 95 10.10 9.42 -3.65
C PHE A 95 9.84 8.74 -5.00
N PHE A 96 8.57 8.49 -5.33
CA PHE A 96 8.22 7.84 -6.59
C PHE A 96 8.49 8.73 -7.80
N GLU A 97 8.26 10.05 -7.68
CA GLU A 97 8.62 11.01 -8.71
C GLU A 97 10.12 10.97 -9.05
N ARG A 98 10.98 11.05 -8.02
CA ARG A 98 12.44 10.94 -8.21
C ARG A 98 12.89 9.58 -8.73
N SER A 99 12.22 8.52 -8.30
CA SER A 99 12.56 7.15 -8.72
C SER A 99 12.24 6.92 -10.20
N ARG A 100 11.21 7.59 -10.74
CA ARG A 100 10.89 7.57 -12.17
C ARG A 100 12.00 8.21 -13.02
N ASP A 101 12.59 9.30 -12.55
CA ASP A 101 13.63 10.02 -13.31
C ASP A 101 14.99 9.30 -13.31
N ASN A 102 15.19 8.34 -12.39
CA ASN A 102 16.42 7.57 -12.24
C ASN A 102 16.41 6.20 -12.94
N VAL A 103 15.39 5.88 -13.73
CA VAL A 103 15.42 4.69 -14.60
C VAL A 103 16.13 5.08 -15.91
N PRO A 104 17.35 4.59 -16.20
CA PRO A 104 17.95 4.82 -17.52
C PRO A 104 17.07 4.16 -18.58
N MET A 105 16.68 4.95 -19.57
CA MET A 105 16.01 4.49 -20.81
C MET A 105 16.86 3.47 -21.55
#